data_AF-A0A8T6GAV7-F1
#
_entry.id   AF-A0A8T6GAV7-F1
#
_cell.length_a   1.000
_cell.length_b   1.000
_cell.length_c   1.000
_cell.angle_alpha   90.00
_cell.angle_beta   90.00
_cell.angle_gamma   90.00
#
_symmetry.space_group_name_H-M   'P 1'
#
loop_
_entity.id
_entity.type
_entity.pdbx_description
1 polymer ?
#
loop_
_entity_poly.entity_id
_entity_poly.type
_entity_poly.pdbx_seq_one_letter_code
_entity_poly.pdbx_strand_id
1 'polypeptide(L)'
;MKPFALEHNSARATAVGRENGQTAYSLPLQSAHLGNLLLLKEWLTALFCSNRCPGDLILKTYDVAKAMRDAGVPVVGGFQTPMEKECLRLLLRGSQPIVICPARGIENMRIPRDWRPALDAGRLLIISPFSNAYRRPTLKLAAERNRIVASLAKCIFITHATPNGSIETLARELVTTGKFLLTLPSSANANLLALGAQAVEPEDAADVILRHHASDGNTAMHKCINSPASSGCKLPASCK
;
A
#
# COMPACT_ATOMS: atom_id res chain seq x y z
N MET A 1 31.32 -5.69 -9.10
CA MET A 1 29.98 -5.29 -8.62
C MET A 1 30.14 -4.01 -7.83
N LYS A 2 29.64 -2.86 -8.33
CA LYS A 2 29.68 -1.61 -7.56
C LYS A 2 28.74 -1.75 -6.36
N PRO A 3 29.12 -1.31 -5.15
CA PRO A 3 28.22 -1.28 -4.01
C PRO A 3 27.04 -0.36 -4.34
N PHE A 4 25.82 -0.86 -4.17
CA PHE A 4 24.61 -0.08 -4.34
C PHE A 4 24.50 0.85 -3.13
N ALA A 5 24.53 2.17 -3.36
CA ALA A 5 24.51 3.14 -2.28
C ALA A 5 23.13 3.12 -1.60
N LEU A 6 23.12 2.93 -0.28
CA LEU A 6 21.94 3.17 0.55
C LEU A 6 21.81 4.68 0.71
N GLU A 7 20.74 5.24 0.18
CA GLU A 7 20.44 6.66 0.39
C GLU A 7 19.70 6.83 1.72
N HIS A 8 20.35 7.49 2.66
CA HIS A 8 19.73 8.01 3.88
C HIS A 8 19.34 9.46 3.61
N ASN A 9 18.05 9.78 3.52
CA ASN A 9 17.61 11.15 3.36
C ASN A 9 16.41 11.47 4.25
N SER A 10 16.41 12.69 4.80
CA SER A 10 15.42 13.27 5.72
C SER A 10 14.21 13.84 4.97
N ALA A 11 13.58 13.01 4.13
CA ALA A 11 12.38 13.44 3.40
C ALA A 11 11.23 13.72 4.38
N ARG A 12 10.70 14.95 4.31
CA ARG A 12 9.50 15.43 5.02
C ARG A 12 8.46 14.33 5.13
N ALA A 13 7.97 14.10 6.36
CA ALA A 13 6.79 13.30 6.61
C ALA A 13 5.72 13.64 5.56
N THR A 14 5.31 12.66 4.76
CA THR A 14 4.03 12.70 4.07
C THR A 14 2.98 12.75 5.17
N ALA A 15 2.66 13.96 5.61
CA ALA A 15 1.59 14.24 6.54
C ALA A 15 0.29 13.92 5.81
N VAL A 16 -0.18 12.68 5.98
CA VAL A 16 -1.60 12.38 5.87
C VAL A 16 -2.29 13.27 6.92
N GLY A 17 -3.36 13.95 6.49
CA GLY A 17 -4.02 15.03 7.23
C GLY A 17 -4.17 14.76 8.72
N ARG A 18 -3.92 15.81 9.52
CA ARG A 18 -4.24 15.83 10.94
C ARG A 18 -5.76 15.72 11.09
N GLU A 19 -6.25 14.56 11.48
CA GLU A 19 -7.55 14.44 12.14
C GLU A 19 -7.35 13.65 13.45
N ASN A 20 -7.64 14.33 14.56
CA ASN A 20 -8.04 13.77 15.85
C ASN A 20 -7.06 12.82 16.56
N GLY A 21 -5.99 13.35 17.16
CA GLY A 21 -5.40 12.81 18.41
C GLY A 21 -4.97 11.33 18.45
N GLN A 22 -4.80 10.67 17.31
CA GLN A 22 -4.47 9.25 17.20
C GLN A 22 -3.00 9.07 16.84
N THR A 23 -2.40 7.96 17.29
CA THR A 23 -1.03 7.56 16.96
C THR A 23 -0.95 7.30 15.45
N ALA A 24 -0.61 8.33 14.67
CA ALA A 24 -0.51 8.23 13.23
C ALA A 24 0.68 7.33 12.88
N TYR A 25 0.39 6.09 12.47
CA TYR A 25 1.40 5.22 11.88
C TYR A 25 1.86 5.88 10.59
N SER A 26 3.05 6.48 10.61
CA SER A 26 3.67 7.13 9.45
C SER A 26 5.05 6.53 9.28
N LEU A 27 5.58 6.59 8.06
CA LEU A 27 6.98 6.23 7.85
C LEU A 27 7.85 7.16 8.72
N PRO A 28 8.74 6.61 9.58
CA PRO A 28 9.67 7.43 10.33
C PRO A 28 10.51 8.31 9.40
N LEU A 29 10.86 9.51 9.85
CA LEU A 29 11.68 10.49 9.13
C LEU A 29 13.06 9.95 8.68
N GLN A 30 13.50 8.83 9.26
CA GLN A 30 14.74 8.13 8.91
C GLN A 30 14.44 6.68 8.52
N SER A 31 13.79 6.48 7.38
CA SER A 31 13.56 5.15 6.81
C SER A 31 14.63 4.81 5.77
N ALA A 32 15.21 3.62 5.88
CA ALA A 32 16.12 3.13 4.85
C ALA A 32 15.31 2.65 3.65
N HIS A 33 15.77 2.95 2.42
CA HIS A 33 15.08 2.53 1.22
C HIS A 33 16.03 2.12 0.09
N LEU A 34 15.48 1.41 -0.90
CA LEU A 34 16.13 1.00 -2.13
C LEU A 34 15.10 1.04 -3.27
N GLY A 35 15.44 1.71 -4.37
CA GLY A 35 14.54 1.84 -5.53
C GLY A 35 13.83 3.19 -5.56
N ASN A 36 12.71 3.27 -6.25
CA ASN A 36 12.08 4.55 -6.60
C ASN A 36 11.12 5.06 -5.50
N LEU A 37 11.51 6.10 -4.77
CA LEU A 37 10.65 6.72 -3.74
C LEU A 37 9.37 7.37 -4.29
N LEU A 38 9.34 7.74 -5.59
CA LEU A 38 8.15 8.36 -6.18
C LEU A 38 6.93 7.43 -6.17
N LEU A 39 7.15 6.11 -6.05
CA LEU A 39 6.06 5.13 -5.96
C LEU A 39 5.19 5.31 -4.70
N LEU A 40 5.68 6.02 -3.66
CA LEU A 40 4.87 6.36 -2.48
C LEU A 40 3.80 7.42 -2.77
N LYS A 41 3.87 8.10 -3.92
CA LYS A 41 2.85 9.07 -4.36
C LYS A 41 1.67 8.39 -5.06
N GLU A 42 1.82 7.13 -5.44
CA GLU A 42 0.75 6.35 -6.04
C GLU A 42 -0.35 6.04 -5.01
N TRP A 43 -1.57 5.79 -5.50
CA TRP A 43 -2.59 5.19 -4.66
C TRP A 43 -2.30 3.70 -4.50
N LEU A 44 -1.64 3.37 -3.38
CA LEU A 44 -1.23 2.02 -3.07
C LEU A 44 -2.37 1.19 -2.48
N THR A 45 -2.44 -0.08 -2.85
CA THR A 45 -3.26 -1.09 -2.18
C THR A 45 -2.41 -1.97 -1.28
N ALA A 46 -2.71 -2.01 0.02
CA ALA A 46 -2.05 -2.93 0.93
C ALA A 46 -2.55 -4.35 0.70
N LEU A 47 -1.64 -5.31 0.54
CA LEU A 47 -1.99 -6.73 0.48
C LEU A 47 -1.55 -7.43 1.77
N PHE A 48 -2.50 -8.05 2.46
CA PHE A 48 -2.25 -8.85 3.66
C PHE A 48 -2.82 -10.27 3.55
N CYS A 49 -2.13 -11.21 4.20
CA CYS A 49 -2.65 -12.54 4.47
C CYS A 49 -2.12 -13.07 5.81
N SER A 50 -2.96 -13.76 6.58
CA SER A 50 -2.51 -14.60 7.70
C SER A 50 -1.53 -15.69 7.24
N ASN A 51 -0.69 -16.17 8.16
CA ASN A 51 0.34 -17.16 7.84
C ASN A 51 -0.22 -18.52 7.37
N ARG A 52 -1.43 -18.87 7.81
CA ARG A 52 -2.18 -20.04 7.32
C ARG A 52 -3.35 -19.53 6.49
N CYS A 53 -3.40 -19.91 5.21
CA CYS A 53 -4.47 -19.57 4.30
C CYS A 53 -5.32 -20.82 4.01
N PRO A 54 -6.65 -20.78 4.21
CA PRO A 54 -7.58 -21.84 3.83
C PRO A 54 -7.51 -22.21 2.35
N GLY A 55 -7.71 -23.49 2.03
CA GLY A 55 -7.55 -24.00 0.66
C GLY A 55 -8.48 -23.36 -0.38
N ASP A 56 -9.72 -23.04 0.00
CA ASP A 56 -10.71 -22.36 -0.84
C ASP A 56 -10.29 -20.94 -1.24
N LEU A 57 -9.49 -20.28 -0.39
CA LEU A 57 -9.00 -18.92 -0.62
C LEU A 57 -7.70 -18.88 -1.44
N ILE A 58 -6.96 -19.99 -1.56
CA ILE A 58 -5.68 -20.02 -2.26
C ILE A 58 -5.84 -19.67 -3.75
N LEU A 59 -6.74 -20.36 -4.46
CA LEU A 59 -6.97 -20.12 -5.89
C LEU A 59 -7.53 -18.71 -6.14
N LYS A 60 -8.54 -18.31 -5.36
CA LYS A 60 -9.10 -16.96 -5.39
C LYS A 60 -8.02 -15.88 -5.18
N THR A 61 -7.08 -16.12 -4.28
CA THR A 61 -5.97 -15.20 -4.03
C THR A 61 -5.01 -15.09 -5.22
N TYR A 62 -4.72 -16.20 -5.91
CA TYR A 62 -3.95 -16.15 -7.16
C TYR A 62 -4.68 -15.37 -8.25
N ASP A 63 -6.00 -15.53 -8.36
CA ASP A 63 -6.82 -14.80 -9.33
C ASP A 63 -6.80 -13.29 -9.06
N VAL A 64 -6.97 -12.87 -7.80
CA VAL A 64 -6.82 -11.46 -7.40
C VAL A 64 -5.44 -10.92 -7.73
N ALA A 65 -4.36 -11.67 -7.42
CA ALA A 65 -3.00 -11.22 -7.69
C ALA A 65 -2.73 -11.06 -9.20
N LYS A 66 -3.30 -11.93 -10.04
CA LYS A 66 -3.27 -11.78 -11.51
C LYS A 66 -4.08 -10.57 -11.96
N ALA A 67 -5.31 -10.40 -11.46
CA ALA A 67 -6.16 -9.27 -11.81
C ALA A 67 -5.50 -7.93 -11.46
N MET A 68 -4.95 -7.80 -10.23
CA MET A 68 -4.18 -6.62 -9.82
C MET A 68 -2.98 -6.36 -10.73
N ARG A 69 -2.24 -7.42 -11.10
CA ARG A 69 -1.09 -7.32 -12.00
C ARG A 69 -1.50 -6.83 -13.39
N ASP A 70 -2.51 -7.47 -13.97
CA ASP A 70 -2.93 -7.24 -15.35
C ASP A 70 -3.58 -5.86 -15.52
N ALA A 71 -4.29 -5.39 -14.48
CA ALA A 71 -4.87 -4.05 -14.43
C ALA A 71 -3.90 -2.95 -13.97
N GLY A 72 -2.65 -3.29 -13.63
CA GLY A 72 -1.64 -2.29 -13.26
C GLY A 72 -1.81 -1.70 -11.85
N VAL A 73 -2.49 -2.37 -10.92
CA VAL A 73 -2.79 -1.87 -9.57
C VAL A 73 -1.50 -1.69 -8.76
N PRO A 74 -1.18 -0.50 -8.23
CA PRO A 74 -0.05 -0.30 -7.32
C PRO A 74 -0.25 -1.06 -6.00
N VAL A 75 0.71 -1.91 -5.60
CA VAL A 75 0.59 -2.76 -4.41
C VAL A 75 1.69 -2.45 -3.38
N VAL A 76 1.33 -2.44 -2.09
CA VAL A 76 2.26 -2.38 -0.96
C VAL A 76 2.06 -3.55 -0.01
N GLY A 77 3.15 -4.09 0.54
CA GLY A 77 3.07 -5.21 1.47
C GLY A 77 4.45 -5.56 2.01
N GLY A 78 4.53 -6.43 3.00
CA GLY A 78 5.83 -6.98 3.45
C GLY A 78 6.10 -8.39 2.97
N PHE A 79 5.12 -9.02 2.30
CA PHE A 79 5.25 -10.28 1.57
C PHE A 79 5.97 -11.38 2.34
N GLN A 80 5.55 -11.62 3.58
CA GLN A 80 6.25 -12.47 4.53
C GLN A 80 5.60 -13.85 4.66
N THR A 81 4.27 -13.94 4.57
CA THR A 81 3.57 -15.22 4.65
C THR A 81 3.70 -16.00 3.34
N PRO A 82 3.50 -17.34 3.34
CA PRO A 82 3.57 -18.14 2.12
C PRO A 82 2.69 -17.55 1.01
N MET A 83 1.42 -17.27 1.30
CA MET A 83 0.48 -16.73 0.31
C MET A 83 0.91 -15.35 -0.19
N GLU A 84 1.38 -14.43 0.66
CA GLU A 84 1.84 -13.14 0.18
C GLU A 84 3.07 -13.25 -0.73
N LYS A 85 4.00 -14.18 -0.44
CA LYS A 85 5.17 -14.42 -1.31
C LYS A 85 4.77 -14.92 -2.69
N GLU A 86 3.76 -15.79 -2.75
CA GLU A 86 3.17 -16.26 -3.99
C GLU A 86 2.56 -15.10 -4.79
N CYS A 87 1.78 -14.23 -4.14
CA CYS A 87 1.25 -13.02 -4.77
C CYS A 87 2.36 -12.11 -5.28
N LEU A 88 3.41 -11.85 -4.48
CA LEU A 88 4.53 -11.02 -4.90
C LEU A 88 5.20 -11.58 -6.17
N ARG A 89 5.36 -12.90 -6.27
CA ARG A 89 5.95 -13.52 -7.47
C ARG A 89 5.10 -13.28 -8.72
N LEU A 90 3.78 -13.33 -8.60
CA LEU A 90 2.88 -12.99 -9.69
C LEU A 90 2.96 -11.50 -10.04
N LEU A 91 2.86 -10.63 -9.03
CA LEU A 91 2.88 -9.18 -9.20
C LEU A 91 4.20 -8.71 -9.86
N LEU A 92 5.35 -9.28 -9.49
CA LEU A 92 6.65 -8.96 -10.09
C LEU A 92 6.74 -9.26 -11.59
N ARG A 93 5.83 -10.07 -12.16
CA ARG A 93 5.76 -10.33 -13.60
C ARG A 93 4.99 -9.26 -14.39
N GLY A 94 4.31 -8.33 -13.73
CA GLY A 94 3.62 -7.21 -14.37
C GLY A 94 4.49 -5.96 -14.50
N SER A 95 3.85 -4.83 -14.80
CA SER A 95 4.48 -3.51 -14.98
C SER A 95 4.15 -2.52 -13.87
N GLN A 96 3.25 -2.89 -12.95
CA GLN A 96 2.74 -2.03 -11.90
C GLN A 96 3.80 -1.66 -10.84
N PRO A 97 3.61 -0.52 -10.14
CA PRO A 97 4.36 -0.18 -8.94
C PRO A 97 4.21 -1.21 -7.82
N ILE A 98 5.31 -1.57 -7.19
CA ILE A 98 5.33 -2.46 -6.03
C ILE A 98 6.17 -1.82 -4.93
N VAL A 99 5.64 -1.77 -3.72
CA VAL A 99 6.35 -1.33 -2.52
C VAL A 99 6.46 -2.49 -1.54
N ILE A 100 7.68 -2.86 -1.17
CA ILE A 100 7.98 -3.93 -0.23
C ILE A 100 8.44 -3.31 1.08
N CYS A 101 7.79 -3.67 2.18
CA CYS A 101 8.13 -3.21 3.52
C CYS A 101 8.55 -4.38 4.43
N PRO A 102 9.85 -4.72 4.52
CA PRO A 102 10.32 -5.77 5.39
C PRO A 102 10.15 -5.43 6.88
N ALA A 103 9.86 -6.45 7.71
CA ALA A 103 9.80 -6.32 9.16
C ALA A 103 11.19 -6.37 9.84
N ARG A 104 12.19 -5.72 9.23
CA ARG A 104 13.61 -5.70 9.65
C ARG A 104 14.36 -4.61 8.90
N GLY A 105 15.50 -4.19 9.42
CA GLY A 105 16.44 -3.33 8.69
C GLY A 105 16.87 -3.95 7.35
N ILE A 106 17.14 -3.07 6.38
CA ILE A 106 17.47 -3.46 5.00
C ILE A 106 18.91 -3.14 4.61
N GLU A 107 19.72 -2.57 5.51
CA GLU A 107 21.15 -2.43 5.24
C GLU A 107 21.77 -3.81 4.99
N ASN A 108 22.57 -3.89 3.93
CA ASN A 108 23.18 -5.12 3.44
C ASN A 108 22.16 -6.24 3.09
N MET A 109 20.89 -5.90 2.87
CA MET A 109 19.90 -6.87 2.41
C MET A 109 20.32 -7.44 1.06
N ARG A 110 20.48 -8.77 1.00
CA ARG A 110 20.64 -9.47 -0.27
C ARG A 110 19.32 -9.40 -1.04
N ILE A 111 19.31 -8.65 -2.12
CA ILE A 111 18.14 -8.59 -3.00
C ILE A 111 17.93 -9.99 -3.64
N PRO A 112 16.70 -10.49 -3.80
CA PRO A 112 16.37 -11.70 -4.59
C PRO A 112 16.47 -11.48 -6.10
N ARG A 113 16.90 -12.48 -6.89
CA ARG A 113 17.22 -12.30 -8.34
C ARG A 113 16.01 -11.77 -9.11
N ASP A 114 14.86 -12.31 -8.78
CA ASP A 114 13.57 -11.98 -9.39
C ASP A 114 13.12 -10.54 -9.13
N TRP A 115 13.73 -9.83 -8.18
CA TRP A 115 13.38 -8.43 -7.86
C TRP A 115 14.17 -7.43 -8.69
N ARG A 116 15.31 -7.83 -9.28
CA ARG A 116 16.19 -6.91 -10.04
C ARG A 116 15.49 -6.28 -11.23
N PRO A 117 14.78 -7.03 -12.09
CA PRO A 117 14.11 -6.42 -13.24
C PRO A 117 13.13 -5.32 -12.84
N ALA A 118 12.44 -5.47 -11.70
CA ALA A 118 11.50 -4.46 -11.21
C ALA A 118 12.21 -3.24 -10.60
N LEU A 119 13.36 -3.43 -9.94
CA LEU A 119 14.21 -2.32 -9.48
C LEU A 119 14.80 -1.54 -10.65
N ASP A 120 15.36 -2.25 -11.64
CA ASP A 120 16.00 -1.65 -12.82
C ASP A 120 14.96 -0.89 -13.67
N ALA A 121 13.73 -1.38 -13.72
CA ALA A 121 12.60 -0.70 -14.38
C ALA A 121 11.99 0.45 -13.54
N GLY A 122 12.53 0.77 -12.35
CA GLY A 122 12.06 1.88 -11.52
C GLY A 122 10.65 1.71 -10.92
N ARG A 123 10.11 0.49 -10.94
CA ARG A 123 8.75 0.15 -10.48
C ARG A 123 8.71 -0.66 -9.17
N LEU A 124 9.86 -0.89 -8.54
CA LEU A 124 9.97 -1.49 -7.22
C LEU A 124 10.64 -0.53 -6.23
N LEU A 125 10.04 -0.40 -5.05
CA LEU A 125 10.61 0.25 -3.88
C LEU A 125 10.67 -0.76 -2.73
N ILE A 126 11.82 -0.89 -2.10
CA ILE A 126 11.97 -1.58 -0.82
C ILE A 126 12.21 -0.50 0.23
N ILE A 127 11.36 -0.43 1.24
CA ILE A 127 11.48 0.58 2.29
C ILE A 127 11.32 -0.09 3.65
N SER A 128 12.17 0.27 4.62
CA SER A 128 12.08 -0.23 5.98
C SER A 128 12.08 0.93 6.97
N PRO A 129 11.09 0.97 7.89
CA PRO A 129 11.08 1.90 9.00
C PRO A 129 12.05 1.48 10.14
N PHE A 130 12.63 0.29 10.05
CA PHE A 130 13.48 -0.28 11.09
C PHE A 130 14.96 -0.01 10.83
N SER A 131 15.68 0.34 11.89
CA SER A 131 17.13 0.46 11.88
C SER A 131 17.82 -0.89 11.71
N ASN A 132 19.13 -0.86 11.43
CA ASN A 132 19.92 -2.06 11.15
C ASN A 132 20.24 -2.90 12.40
N ALA A 133 19.86 -2.40 13.59
CA ALA A 133 19.83 -3.20 14.80
C ALA A 133 18.82 -4.36 14.68
N TYR A 134 17.71 -4.16 13.95
CA TYR A 134 16.68 -5.16 13.76
C TYR A 134 16.99 -6.07 12.57
N ARG A 135 17.89 -7.04 12.75
CA ARG A 135 18.32 -7.94 11.65
C ARG A 135 17.34 -9.05 11.31
N ARG A 136 16.48 -9.45 12.23
CA ARG A 136 15.54 -10.58 12.06
C ARG A 136 14.09 -10.11 12.23
N PRO A 137 13.17 -10.55 11.35
CA PRO A 137 11.75 -10.34 11.57
C PRO A 137 11.28 -10.98 12.86
N THR A 138 10.42 -10.28 13.60
CA THR A 138 9.69 -10.81 14.76
C THR A 138 8.20 -10.52 14.59
N LEU A 139 7.34 -11.16 15.38
CA LEU A 139 5.90 -10.88 15.36
C LEU A 139 5.60 -9.41 15.70
N LYS A 140 6.35 -8.83 16.66
CA LYS A 140 6.21 -7.42 17.05
C LYS A 140 6.56 -6.47 15.89
N LEU A 141 7.71 -6.69 15.25
CA LEU A 141 8.14 -5.88 14.09
C LEU A 141 7.20 -6.06 12.90
N ALA A 142 6.66 -7.27 12.68
CA ALA A 142 5.69 -7.52 11.62
C ALA A 142 4.36 -6.79 11.87
N ALA A 143 3.87 -6.77 13.12
CA ALA A 143 2.67 -6.02 13.49
C ALA A 143 2.88 -4.51 13.30
N GLU A 144 4.00 -3.96 13.76
CA GLU A 144 4.36 -2.55 13.56
C GLU A 144 4.47 -2.21 12.06
N ARG A 145 5.18 -3.05 11.29
CA ARG A 145 5.28 -2.92 9.84
C ARG A 145 3.92 -2.92 9.17
N ASN A 146 3.01 -3.81 9.58
CA ASN A 146 1.69 -3.90 8.97
C ASN A 146 0.90 -2.62 9.13
N ARG A 147 0.99 -1.97 10.30
CA ARG A 147 0.33 -0.67 10.52
C ARG A 147 0.91 0.43 9.63
N ILE A 148 2.22 0.43 9.41
CA ILE A 148 2.89 1.35 8.48
C ILE A 148 2.48 1.06 7.03
N VAL A 149 2.44 -0.20 6.61
CA VAL A 149 1.94 -0.59 5.28
C VAL A 149 0.50 -0.13 5.08
N ALA A 150 -0.36 -0.32 6.08
CA ALA A 150 -1.75 0.07 6.01
C ALA A 150 -1.95 1.60 5.96
N SER A 151 -1.05 2.37 6.60
CA SER A 151 -1.13 3.82 6.55
C SER A 151 -0.71 4.41 5.21
N LEU A 152 0.26 3.78 4.53
CA LEU A 152 0.67 4.12 3.16
C LEU A 152 -0.38 3.79 2.11
N ALA A 153 -1.26 2.84 2.41
CA ALA A 153 -2.25 2.36 1.47
C ALA A 153 -3.56 3.13 1.56
N LYS A 154 -4.17 3.36 0.39
CA LYS A 154 -5.51 3.90 0.25
C LYS A 154 -6.56 2.80 0.44
N CYS A 155 -6.36 1.67 -0.23
CA CYS A 155 -7.19 0.47 -0.12
C CYS A 155 -6.44 -0.62 0.66
N ILE A 156 -7.15 -1.39 1.49
CA ILE A 156 -6.61 -2.54 2.22
C ILE A 156 -7.28 -3.80 1.68
N PHE A 157 -6.51 -4.68 1.06
CA PHE A 157 -6.99 -5.98 0.60
C PHE A 157 -6.47 -7.09 1.52
N ILE A 158 -7.36 -7.75 2.24
CA ILE A 158 -7.04 -8.87 3.13
C ILE A 158 -7.57 -10.15 2.50
N THR A 159 -6.67 -10.96 1.95
CA THR A 159 -7.02 -12.25 1.33
C THR A 159 -7.60 -13.22 2.35
N HIS A 160 -6.95 -13.32 3.52
CA HIS A 160 -7.43 -14.09 4.66
C HIS A 160 -6.91 -13.52 5.98
N ALA A 161 -7.77 -13.53 7.01
CA ALA A 161 -7.38 -13.30 8.40
C ALA A 161 -7.88 -14.42 9.30
N THR A 162 -6.95 -15.12 9.94
CA THR A 162 -7.29 -16.13 10.95
C THR A 162 -8.06 -15.48 12.10
N PRO A 163 -9.17 -16.08 12.56
CA PRO A 163 -9.91 -15.60 13.72
C PRO A 163 -9.01 -15.36 14.94
N ASN A 164 -9.17 -14.20 15.59
CA ASN A 164 -8.36 -13.73 16.71
C ASN A 164 -6.84 -13.59 16.41
N GLY A 165 -6.47 -13.57 15.12
CA GLY A 165 -5.09 -13.43 14.66
C GLY A 165 -4.67 -11.98 14.48
N SER A 166 -3.35 -11.77 14.33
CA SER A 166 -2.78 -10.42 14.19
C SER A 166 -3.31 -9.60 13.00
N ILE A 167 -3.71 -10.26 11.90
CA ILE A 167 -4.31 -9.57 10.74
C ILE A 167 -5.75 -9.15 11.03
N GLU A 168 -6.52 -9.93 11.79
CA GLU A 168 -7.86 -9.52 12.23
C GLU A 168 -7.78 -8.37 13.23
N THR A 169 -6.83 -8.43 14.18
CA THR A 169 -6.56 -7.32 15.10
C THR A 169 -6.28 -6.04 14.32
N LEU A 170 -5.41 -6.10 13.30
CA LEU A 170 -5.16 -4.99 12.41
C LEU A 170 -6.43 -4.53 11.68
N ALA A 171 -7.21 -5.46 11.11
CA ALA A 171 -8.45 -5.11 10.40
C ALA A 171 -9.42 -4.32 11.30
N ARG A 172 -9.57 -4.74 12.57
CA ARG A 172 -10.39 -4.05 13.57
C ARG A 172 -9.92 -2.62 13.81
N GLU A 173 -8.62 -2.39 13.95
CA GLU A 173 -8.03 -1.05 14.06
C GLU A 173 -8.31 -0.21 12.80
N LEU A 174 -8.19 -0.80 11.62
CA LEU A 174 -8.35 -0.08 10.35
C LEU A 174 -9.79 0.33 10.07
N VAL A 175 -10.77 -0.50 10.46
CA VAL A 175 -12.20 -0.13 10.39
C VAL A 175 -12.49 1.10 11.25
N THR A 176 -11.93 1.16 12.46
CA THR A 176 -12.14 2.34 13.35
C THR A 176 -11.53 3.63 12.80
N THR A 177 -10.60 3.53 11.85
CA THR A 177 -9.97 4.68 11.19
C THR A 177 -10.56 4.97 9.80
N GLY A 178 -11.65 4.28 9.43
CA GLY A 178 -12.37 4.51 8.18
C GLY A 178 -11.63 4.03 6.91
N LYS A 179 -10.64 3.14 7.05
CA LYS A 179 -9.94 2.58 5.88
C LYS A 179 -10.90 1.71 5.05
N PHE A 180 -10.73 1.77 3.73
CA PHE A 180 -11.49 0.92 2.82
C PHE A 180 -10.91 -0.50 2.81
N LEU A 181 -11.66 -1.45 3.37
CA LEU A 181 -11.24 -2.85 3.52
C LEU A 181 -12.00 -3.74 2.54
N LEU A 182 -11.25 -4.49 1.74
CA LEU A 182 -11.74 -5.53 0.85
C LEU A 182 -11.27 -6.90 1.30
N THR A 183 -12.09 -7.92 1.08
CA THR A 183 -11.72 -9.33 1.29
C THR A 183 -12.42 -10.25 0.31
N LEU A 184 -12.00 -11.51 0.27
CA LEU A 184 -12.60 -12.54 -0.57
C LEU A 184 -13.89 -13.09 0.07
N PRO A 185 -14.94 -13.36 -0.72
CA PRO A 185 -16.17 -14.00 -0.25
C PRO A 185 -15.89 -15.45 0.11
N SER A 186 -15.83 -15.71 1.42
CA SER A 186 -15.70 -17.04 2.01
C SER A 186 -16.17 -17.00 3.47
N SER A 187 -16.74 -18.10 3.94
CA SER A 187 -17.03 -18.29 5.36
C SER A 187 -15.77 -18.24 6.23
N ALA A 188 -14.60 -18.55 5.66
CA ALA A 188 -13.32 -18.47 6.37
C ALA A 188 -12.88 -17.02 6.68
N ASN A 189 -13.52 -16.03 6.05
CA ASN A 189 -13.33 -14.59 6.31
C ASN A 189 -14.55 -13.95 6.98
N ALA A 190 -15.46 -14.73 7.57
CA ALA A 190 -16.65 -14.21 8.23
C ALA A 190 -16.33 -13.17 9.33
N ASN A 191 -15.20 -13.32 10.01
CA ASN A 191 -14.67 -12.34 10.97
C ASN A 191 -14.37 -10.98 10.30
N LEU A 192 -13.79 -10.95 9.11
CA LEU A 192 -13.53 -9.71 8.36
C LEU A 192 -14.83 -9.08 7.86
N LEU A 193 -15.77 -9.89 7.37
CA LEU A 193 -17.08 -9.41 6.92
C LEU A 193 -17.88 -8.80 8.07
N ALA A 194 -17.87 -9.46 9.24
CA ALA A 194 -18.51 -8.93 10.45
C ALA A 194 -17.87 -7.62 10.95
N LEU A 195 -16.60 -7.38 10.64
CA LEU A 195 -15.92 -6.11 10.91
C LEU A 195 -16.27 -5.01 9.90
N GLY A 196 -16.97 -5.32 8.81
CA GLY A 196 -17.33 -4.35 7.77
C GLY A 196 -16.39 -4.33 6.56
N ALA A 197 -15.53 -5.34 6.39
CA ALA A 197 -14.83 -5.52 5.12
C ALA A 197 -15.84 -5.85 4.01
N GLN A 198 -15.69 -5.24 2.83
CA GLN A 198 -16.52 -5.53 1.68
C GLN A 198 -15.98 -6.77 0.95
N ALA A 199 -16.87 -7.75 0.73
CA ALA A 199 -16.56 -8.91 -0.09
C ALA A 199 -16.46 -8.48 -1.57
N VAL A 200 -15.46 -8.97 -2.27
CA VAL A 200 -15.29 -8.77 -3.71
C VAL A 200 -14.85 -10.06 -4.38
N GLU A 201 -15.52 -10.43 -5.47
CA GLU A 201 -15.12 -11.58 -6.26
C GLU A 201 -13.73 -11.36 -6.90
N PRO A 202 -12.92 -12.41 -7.08
CA PRO A 202 -11.55 -12.27 -7.56
C PRO A 202 -11.41 -11.49 -8.88
N GLU A 203 -12.33 -11.71 -9.81
CA GLU A 203 -12.40 -11.06 -11.12
C GLU A 203 -12.67 -9.55 -11.04
N ASP A 204 -13.45 -9.11 -10.05
CA ASP A 204 -13.86 -7.71 -9.88
C ASP A 204 -12.89 -6.93 -8.99
N ALA A 205 -11.98 -7.62 -8.30
CA ALA A 205 -11.12 -7.03 -7.28
C ALA A 205 -10.33 -5.82 -7.81
N ALA A 206 -9.71 -5.95 -8.98
CA ALA A 206 -8.92 -4.88 -9.58
C ALA A 206 -9.78 -3.65 -9.91
N ASP A 207 -10.96 -3.86 -10.51
CA ASP A 207 -11.90 -2.80 -10.87
C ASP A 207 -12.40 -2.04 -9.65
N VAL A 208 -12.80 -2.74 -8.60
CA VAL A 208 -13.26 -2.12 -7.34
C VAL A 208 -12.15 -1.28 -6.71
N ILE A 209 -10.92 -1.80 -6.68
CA ILE A 209 -9.75 -1.07 -6.17
C ILE A 209 -9.50 0.21 -6.98
N LEU A 210 -9.46 0.11 -8.31
CA LEU A 210 -9.16 1.25 -9.18
C LEU A 210 -10.26 2.32 -9.13
N ARG A 211 -11.54 1.92 -8.99
CA ARG A 211 -12.64 2.86 -8.77
C ARG A 211 -12.50 3.60 -7.44
N HIS A 212 -12.16 2.90 -6.36
CA HIS A 212 -11.92 3.53 -5.06
C HIS A 212 -10.69 4.45 -5.08
N HIS A 213 -9.66 4.08 -5.83
CA HIS A 213 -8.53 4.95 -6.09
C HIS A 213 -9.01 6.25 -6.77
N ALA A 214 -9.76 6.16 -7.87
CA ALA A 214 -10.26 7.32 -8.62
C ALA A 214 -11.25 8.24 -7.86
N SER A 215 -12.07 7.70 -6.95
CA SER A 215 -13.17 8.44 -6.32
C SER A 215 -12.72 9.67 -5.51
N ASP A 216 -11.50 9.68 -4.94
CA ASP A 216 -11.00 10.88 -4.23
C ASP A 216 -10.16 11.81 -5.13
N GLY A 217 -9.84 11.41 -6.36
CA GLY A 217 -9.21 12.29 -7.34
C GLY A 217 -10.16 13.34 -7.89
N ASN A 218 -11.46 13.04 -7.93
CA ASN A 218 -12.45 13.94 -8.52
C ASN A 218 -12.85 15.10 -7.58
N THR A 219 -12.61 14.98 -6.27
CA THR A 219 -12.85 16.06 -5.30
C THR A 219 -11.84 17.20 -5.44
N ALA A 220 -10.65 16.94 -6.01
CA ALA A 220 -9.61 17.94 -6.21
C ALA A 220 -9.74 18.72 -7.54
N MET A 221 -10.32 18.13 -8.60
CA MET A 221 -10.50 18.83 -9.88
C MET A 221 -11.81 19.62 -10.00
N HIS A 222 -12.90 19.21 -9.34
CA HIS A 222 -14.15 19.98 -9.36
C HIS A 222 -14.14 21.26 -8.50
N LYS A 223 -13.13 21.45 -7.63
CA LYS A 223 -12.93 22.72 -6.91
C LYS A 223 -12.11 23.77 -7.68
N CYS A 224 -11.48 23.42 -8.79
CA CYS A 224 -10.70 24.38 -9.60
C CYS A 224 -11.43 24.88 -10.86
N ILE A 225 -12.59 24.33 -11.21
CA ILE A 225 -13.31 24.69 -12.45
C ILE A 225 -14.49 25.66 -12.19
N ASN A 226 -14.97 25.79 -10.95
CA ASN A 226 -16.09 26.67 -10.59
C ASN A 226 -15.67 27.81 -9.66
N SER A 227 -14.70 28.62 -10.07
CA SER A 227 -14.51 29.97 -9.52
C SER A 227 -14.79 30.97 -10.64
N PRO A 228 -15.87 31.77 -10.55
CA PRO A 228 -16.19 32.74 -11.59
C PRO A 228 -15.10 33.82 -11.61
N ALA A 229 -14.49 34.01 -12.79
CA ALA A 229 -13.66 35.16 -13.08
C ALA A 229 -14.51 36.42 -12.87
N SER A 230 -14.29 37.12 -11.75
CA SER A 230 -14.79 38.46 -11.54
C SER A 230 -14.01 39.42 -12.44
N SER A 231 -14.68 39.75 -13.52
CA SER A 231 -14.49 40.91 -14.39
C SER A 231 -14.13 42.19 -13.63
N GLY A 232 -13.17 42.97 -14.16
CA GLY A 232 -13.15 44.42 -13.92
C GLY A 232 -11.81 45.13 -13.88
N CYS A 233 -10.90 44.93 -14.85
CA CYS A 233 -9.81 45.89 -15.06
C CYS A 233 -10.19 46.82 -16.21
N LYS A 234 -10.81 47.97 -15.87
CA LYS A 234 -11.01 49.09 -16.80
C LYS A 234 -9.72 49.92 -16.82
N LEU A 235 -9.03 49.90 -17.96
CA LEU A 235 -8.10 50.96 -18.36
C LEU A 235 -8.90 52.24 -18.66
N PRO A 236 -8.42 53.44 -18.32
CA PRO A 236 -8.71 54.62 -19.08
C PRO A 236 -7.52 55.00 -19.98
N ALA A 237 -7.88 55.36 -21.20
CA ALA A 237 -7.03 55.86 -22.26
C ALA A 237 -6.39 57.22 -21.93
N SER A 238 -5.30 57.48 -22.64
CA SER A 238 -4.49 58.71 -22.68
C SER A 238 -5.25 59.99 -23.01
N CYS A 239 -4.77 61.15 -22.53
CA CYS A 239 -4.09 62.19 -23.33
C CYS A 239 -3.93 63.51 -22.56
N LYS A 240 -2.75 64.13 -22.72
CA LYS A 240 -2.41 65.57 -22.64
C LYS A 240 -2.84 66.37 -21.41
#